data_AF-A0A7X7BS93-F1
#
_entry.id   AF-A0A7X7BS93-F1
#
_cell.length_a   1.000
_cell.length_b   1.000
_cell.length_c   1.000
_cell.angle_alpha   90.00
_cell.angle_beta   90.00
_cell.angle_gamma   90.00
#
_symmetry.space_group_name_H-M   'P 1'
#
loop_
_entity.id
_entity.type
_entity.pdbx_description
1 polymer ?
#
loop_
_entity_poly.entity_id
_entity_poly.type
_entity_poly.pdbx_seq_one_letter_code
_entity_poly.pdbx_strand_id
1 'polypeptide(L)'
;LKDDGEVIGVAAAAEEQIAEMDEADKADFLEMEGVTEPGLNRLIRAAYKLLGLETFFTAGGPETRAWTYKKGTKAPQAAGIIHSDFERGFIRAEVMSFEDLDELGSESAVKEAGKLRLEGKDYVMQDGDIVEFRFNV
;
A
#
# COMPACT_ATOMS: atom_id res chain seq x y z
N LEU A 1 -13.13 -27.11 12.93
CA LEU A 1 -12.51 -26.06 12.10
C LEU A 1 -11.26 -26.67 11.49
N LYS A 2 -11.37 -27.15 10.24
CA LYS A 2 -10.21 -27.49 9.42
C LYS A 2 -9.99 -26.25 8.57
N ASP A 3 -9.17 -25.30 9.02
CA ASP A 3 -8.61 -24.21 8.22
C ASP A 3 -7.70 -23.35 9.13
N ASP A 4 -6.46 -23.10 8.70
CA ASP A 4 -5.45 -22.23 9.33
C ASP A 4 -5.81 -20.74 9.20
N GLY A 5 -7.05 -20.36 9.55
CA GLY A 5 -7.54 -18.99 9.45
C GLY A 5 -7.03 -18.09 10.57
N GLU A 6 -6.63 -16.86 10.23
CA GLU A 6 -6.31 -15.83 11.23
C GLU A 6 -7.58 -15.43 12.02
N VAL A 7 -7.48 -15.40 13.35
CA VAL A 7 -8.59 -15.03 14.25
C VAL A 7 -8.33 -13.64 14.81
N ILE A 8 -9.30 -12.74 14.62
CA ILE A 8 -9.21 -11.35 15.07
C ILE A 8 -10.38 -11.06 16.00
N GLY A 9 -10.07 -10.74 17.26
CA GLY A 9 -11.06 -10.23 18.22
C GLY A 9 -11.38 -8.77 17.93
N VAL A 10 -12.67 -8.45 17.81
CA VAL A 10 -13.17 -7.09 17.58
C VAL A 10 -14.32 -6.82 18.54
N ALA A 11 -14.28 -5.68 19.23
CA ALA A 11 -15.34 -5.23 20.12
C ALA A 11 -16.28 -4.28 19.37
N ALA A 12 -17.32 -4.82 18.73
CA ALA A 12 -18.17 -4.06 17.81
C ALA A 12 -18.73 -2.74 18.38
N ALA A 13 -19.16 -2.73 19.65
CA ALA A 13 -19.67 -1.52 20.29
C ALA A 13 -18.58 -0.46 20.50
N ALA A 14 -17.35 -0.86 20.79
CA ALA A 14 -16.23 0.08 20.88
C ALA A 14 -15.85 0.64 19.50
N GLU A 15 -15.87 -0.19 18.44
CA GLU A 15 -15.60 0.28 17.08
C GLU A 15 -16.64 1.30 16.59
N GLU A 16 -17.91 1.13 16.95
CA GLU A 16 -18.98 2.09 16.65
C GLU A 16 -18.72 3.45 17.32
N GLN A 17 -18.36 3.45 18.61
CA GLN A 17 -18.01 4.68 19.33
C GLN A 17 -16.78 5.37 18.71
N ILE A 18 -15.73 4.60 18.41
CA ILE A 18 -14.51 5.08 17.76
C ILE A 18 -14.80 5.69 16.36
N ALA A 19 -15.82 5.20 15.65
CA ALA A 19 -16.20 5.70 14.34
C ALA A 19 -16.88 7.07 14.37
N GLU A 20 -17.52 7.42 15.50
CA GLU A 20 -18.23 8.69 15.69
C GLU A 20 -17.36 9.79 16.32
N MET A 21 -16.19 9.41 16.87
CA MET A 21 -15.21 10.33 17.47
C MET A 21 -14.44 11.12 16.41
N ASP A 22 -14.04 12.34 16.75
CA ASP A 22 -13.04 13.07 15.99
C ASP A 22 -11.63 12.48 16.21
N GLU A 23 -10.63 12.98 15.47
CA GLU A 23 -9.28 12.42 15.51
C GLU A 23 -8.60 12.59 16.87
N ALA A 24 -8.88 13.68 17.59
CA ALA A 24 -8.26 13.93 18.89
C ALA A 24 -8.86 13.01 19.96
N ASP A 25 -10.20 12.95 20.02
CA ASP A 25 -10.92 12.10 20.96
C ASP A 25 -10.62 10.61 20.72
N LYS A 26 -10.51 10.20 19.44
CA LYS A 26 -10.11 8.84 19.08
C LYS A 26 -8.73 8.49 19.62
N ALA A 27 -7.75 9.40 19.50
CA ALA A 27 -6.39 9.15 19.97
C ALA A 27 -6.36 8.95 21.49
N ASP A 28 -7.03 9.84 22.23
CA ASP A 28 -7.13 9.76 23.70
C ASP A 28 -7.85 8.47 24.15
N PHE A 29 -8.95 8.10 23.47
CA PHE A 29 -9.68 6.86 23.75
C PHE A 29 -8.82 5.60 23.55
N LEU A 30 -8.10 5.53 22.43
CA LEU A 30 -7.22 4.39 22.13
C LEU A 30 -6.09 4.27 23.17
N GLU A 31 -5.49 5.40 23.58
CA GLU A 31 -4.47 5.42 24.64
C GLU A 31 -5.03 4.93 25.98
N MET A 32 -6.22 5.38 26.37
CA MET A 32 -6.89 4.95 27.61
C MET A 32 -7.21 3.46 27.63
N GLU A 33 -7.63 2.90 26.49
CA GLU A 33 -7.93 1.47 26.33
C GLU A 33 -6.65 0.61 26.13
N GLY A 34 -5.47 1.24 26.02
CA GLY A 34 -4.19 0.55 25.86
C GLY A 34 -4.02 -0.11 24.50
N VAL A 35 -4.69 0.40 23.47
CA VAL A 35 -4.62 -0.08 22.09
C VAL A 35 -3.98 0.97 21.18
N THR A 36 -3.16 0.54 20.22
CA THR A 36 -2.47 1.46 19.32
C THR A 36 -3.28 1.82 18.08
N GLU A 37 -4.37 1.10 17.82
CA GLU A 37 -5.23 1.30 16.66
C GLU A 37 -6.61 0.64 16.86
N PRO A 38 -7.64 1.08 16.10
CA PRO A 38 -8.95 0.41 16.06
C PRO A 38 -8.84 -1.05 15.59
N GLY A 39 -9.65 -1.95 16.17
CA GLY A 39 -9.74 -3.34 15.76
C GLY A 39 -10.26 -3.50 14.32
N LEU A 40 -11.06 -2.55 13.84
CA LEU A 40 -11.51 -2.52 12.46
C LEU A 40 -10.35 -2.38 11.46
N ASN A 41 -9.29 -1.63 11.79
CA ASN A 41 -8.12 -1.50 10.92
C ASN A 41 -7.38 -2.84 10.79
N ARG A 42 -7.29 -3.60 11.88
CA ARG A 42 -6.71 -4.95 11.88
C ARG A 42 -7.53 -5.91 11.01
N LEU A 43 -8.85 -5.85 11.14
CA LEU A 43 -9.77 -6.64 10.31
C LEU A 43 -9.61 -6.32 8.81
N ILE A 44 -9.53 -5.03 8.46
CA ILE A 44 -9.33 -4.59 7.07
C ILE A 44 -8.04 -5.17 6.50
N ARG A 45 -6.91 -5.03 7.20
CA ARG A 45 -5.62 -5.54 6.73
C ARG A 45 -5.59 -7.07 6.59
N ALA A 46 -6.21 -7.79 7.52
CA ALA A 46 -6.30 -9.24 7.43
C ALA A 46 -7.19 -9.71 6.26
N ALA A 47 -8.33 -9.04 6.03
CA ALA A 47 -9.16 -9.31 4.87
C ALA A 47 -8.41 -9.03 3.56
N TYR A 48 -7.64 -7.93 3.50
CA TYR A 48 -6.82 -7.56 2.36
C TYR A 48 -5.78 -8.65 2.03
N LYS A 49 -5.06 -9.12 3.06
CA LYS A 49 -4.11 -10.23 2.95
C LYS A 49 -4.78 -11.53 2.55
N LEU A 50 -5.94 -11.85 3.12
CA LEU A 50 -6.71 -13.05 2.79
C LEU A 50 -7.14 -13.08 1.32
N LEU A 51 -7.48 -11.92 0.76
CA LEU A 51 -7.83 -11.76 -0.65
C LEU A 51 -6.60 -11.78 -1.59
N GLY A 52 -5.39 -11.89 -1.04
CA GLY A 52 -4.15 -11.80 -1.80
C GLY A 52 -3.94 -10.45 -2.45
N LEU A 53 -4.42 -9.38 -1.80
CA LEU A 53 -4.25 -8.01 -2.27
C LEU A 53 -3.00 -7.38 -1.66
N GLU A 54 -2.31 -6.59 -2.46
CA GLU A 54 -1.12 -5.80 -2.13
C GLU A 54 -1.34 -4.36 -2.62
N THR A 55 -0.54 -3.42 -2.14
CA THR A 55 -0.65 -1.98 -2.44
C THR A 55 0.64 -1.46 -3.06
N PHE A 56 0.53 -0.70 -4.15
CA PHE A 56 1.64 0.12 -4.64
C PHE A 56 1.25 1.59 -4.58
N PHE A 57 2.23 2.49 -4.59
CA PHE A 57 2.03 3.92 -4.48
C PHE A 57 2.54 4.65 -5.70
N THR A 58 1.81 5.70 -6.09
CA THR A 58 2.34 6.76 -6.97
C THR A 58 2.57 7.99 -6.12
N ALA A 59 3.80 8.51 -6.12
CA ALA A 59 4.23 9.69 -5.35
C ALA A 59 5.10 10.60 -6.25
N GLY A 60 5.32 11.85 -5.85
CA GLY A 60 6.15 12.82 -6.58
C GLY A 60 5.40 13.72 -7.58
N GLY A 61 4.11 13.45 -7.83
CA GLY A 61 3.19 14.34 -8.54
C GLY A 61 2.41 15.28 -7.59
N PRO A 62 1.33 15.93 -8.06
CA PRO A 62 0.47 16.74 -7.19
C PRO A 62 -0.26 15.92 -6.11
N GLU A 63 -0.33 14.60 -6.30
CA GLU A 63 -1.05 13.69 -5.41
C GLU A 63 -0.20 12.46 -5.08
N THR A 64 -0.34 11.99 -3.84
CA THR A 64 0.14 10.67 -3.43
C THR A 64 -1.06 9.74 -3.36
N ARG A 65 -0.97 8.57 -3.99
CA ARG A 65 -2.10 7.63 -4.06
C ARG A 65 -1.66 6.18 -3.88
N ALA A 66 -2.46 5.45 -3.10
CA ALA A 66 -2.39 4.00 -2.94
C ALA A 66 -3.25 3.29 -4.00
N TRP A 67 -2.71 2.25 -4.61
CA TRP A 67 -3.38 1.45 -5.63
C TRP A 67 -3.40 -0.02 -5.22
N THR A 68 -4.60 -0.60 -5.21
CA THR A 68 -4.81 -2.01 -4.88
C THR A 68 -4.53 -2.90 -6.08
N TYR A 69 -3.76 -3.97 -5.90
CA TYR A 69 -3.53 -4.98 -6.92
C TYR A 69 -3.48 -6.38 -6.30
N LYS A 70 -3.50 -7.42 -7.14
CA LYS A 70 -3.37 -8.81 -6.66
C LYS A 70 -1.91 -9.24 -6.64
N LYS A 71 -1.50 -9.97 -5.60
CA LYS A 71 -0.17 -10.54 -5.52
C LYS A 71 0.22 -11.28 -6.80
N GLY A 72 1.42 -11.00 -7.31
CA GLY A 72 1.91 -11.55 -8.58
C GLY A 72 1.59 -10.72 -9.82
N THR A 73 0.91 -9.57 -9.68
CA THR A 73 0.68 -8.63 -10.79
C THR A 73 2.01 -8.09 -11.33
N LYS A 74 2.17 -8.04 -12.65
CA LYS A 74 3.36 -7.48 -13.30
C LYS A 74 3.26 -5.96 -13.47
N ALA A 75 4.40 -5.28 -13.60
CA ALA A 75 4.46 -3.82 -13.74
C ALA A 75 3.53 -3.23 -14.83
N PRO A 76 3.42 -3.79 -16.05
CA PRO A 76 2.48 -3.27 -17.05
C PRO A 76 1.02 -3.37 -16.62
N GLN A 77 0.65 -4.46 -15.96
CA GLN A 77 -0.71 -4.68 -15.47
C GLN A 77 -1.04 -3.72 -14.32
N ALA A 78 -0.07 -3.46 -13.44
CA ALA A 78 -0.21 -2.47 -12.38
C ALA A 78 -0.39 -1.05 -12.95
N ALA A 79 0.35 -0.69 -14.01
CA ALA A 79 0.11 0.55 -14.74
C ALA A 79 -1.31 0.62 -15.34
N GLY A 80 -1.82 -0.52 -15.83
CA GLY A 80 -3.19 -0.68 -16.33
C GLY A 80 -4.29 -0.38 -15.32
N ILE A 81 -4.04 -0.59 -14.02
CA ILE A 81 -4.96 -0.24 -12.93
C ILE A 81 -5.17 1.28 -12.86
N ILE A 82 -4.14 2.06 -13.18
CA ILE A 82 -4.23 3.52 -13.27
C ILE A 82 -4.99 3.91 -14.53
N HIS A 83 -4.58 3.38 -15.68
CA HIS A 83 -5.26 3.60 -16.95
C HIS A 83 -4.91 2.51 -17.96
N SER A 84 -5.91 2.02 -18.71
CA SER A 84 -5.71 0.90 -19.66
C SER A 84 -4.69 1.19 -20.77
N ASP A 85 -4.49 2.46 -21.13
CA ASP A 85 -3.47 2.84 -22.13
C ASP A 85 -2.05 2.74 -21.60
N PHE A 86 -1.82 2.88 -20.28
CA PHE A 86 -0.49 2.76 -19.70
C PHE A 86 0.02 1.32 -19.76
N GLU A 87 -0.87 0.34 -19.64
CA GLU A 87 -0.52 -1.07 -19.82
C GLU A 87 -0.07 -1.36 -21.25
N ARG A 88 -0.79 -0.83 -22.26
CA ARG A 88 -0.47 -1.02 -23.68
C ARG A 88 0.81 -0.27 -24.08
N GLY A 89 0.95 0.96 -23.58
CA GLY A 89 2.06 1.85 -23.83
C GLY A 89 3.28 1.63 -22.94
N PHE A 90 3.24 0.66 -22.03
CA PHE A 90 4.27 0.48 -21.00
C PHE A 90 5.68 0.35 -21.60
N ILE A 91 6.58 1.21 -21.13
CA ILE A 91 8.01 1.17 -21.45
C ILE A 91 8.78 0.52 -20.31
N ARG A 92 8.65 1.07 -19.10
CA ARG A 92 9.33 0.63 -17.87
C ARG A 92 8.67 1.24 -16.63
N ALA A 93 9.00 0.73 -15.46
CA ALA A 93 8.66 1.32 -14.17
C ALA A 93 9.94 1.81 -13.46
N GLU A 94 9.91 3.00 -12.88
CA GLU A 94 10.92 3.48 -11.94
C GLU A 94 10.41 3.14 -10.55
N VAL A 95 11.07 2.22 -9.85
CA VAL A 95 10.58 1.57 -8.63
C VAL A 95 11.56 1.83 -7.48
N MET A 96 11.05 2.27 -6.33
CA MET A 96 11.76 2.18 -5.06
C MET A 96 10.87 1.53 -4.01
N SER A 97 11.47 0.88 -3.02
CA SER A 97 10.70 0.34 -1.89
C SER A 97 10.34 1.44 -0.90
N PHE A 98 9.23 1.26 -0.17
CA PHE A 98 8.88 2.17 0.92
C PHE A 98 9.98 2.18 2.00
N GLU A 99 10.55 1.02 2.32
CA GLU A 99 11.60 0.87 3.32
C GLU A 99 12.84 1.69 2.98
N ASP A 100 13.26 1.68 1.70
CA ASP A 100 14.39 2.48 1.25
C ASP A 100 14.11 3.98 1.33
N LEU A 101 12.88 4.40 1.02
CA LEU A 101 12.48 5.80 1.15
C LEU A 101 12.43 6.25 2.62
N ASP A 102 11.90 5.42 3.51
CA ASP A 102 11.80 5.70 4.95
C ASP A 102 13.20 5.79 5.58
N GLU A 103 14.11 4.87 5.23
CA GLU A 103 15.50 4.86 5.71
C GLU A 103 16.31 6.08 5.23
N LEU A 104 16.17 6.45 3.94
CA LEU A 104 17.01 7.47 3.30
C LEU A 104 16.37 8.87 3.30
N GLY A 105 15.09 8.97 3.65
CA GLY A 105 14.34 10.22 3.86
C GLY A 105 13.96 11.00 2.61
N SER A 106 14.44 10.63 1.41
CA SER A 106 14.03 11.27 0.15
C SER A 106 14.31 10.42 -1.09
N GLU A 107 13.53 10.63 -2.15
CA GLU A 107 13.75 9.98 -3.45
C GLU A 107 15.16 10.28 -4.02
N SER A 108 15.67 11.50 -3.84
CA SER A 108 17.03 11.86 -4.28
C SER A 108 18.08 11.00 -3.57
N ALA A 109 17.94 10.82 -2.26
CA ALA A 109 18.86 9.99 -1.48
C ALA A 109 18.77 8.51 -1.89
N VAL A 110 17.56 7.99 -2.14
CA VAL A 110 17.34 6.62 -2.68
C VAL A 110 18.05 6.44 -4.02
N LYS A 111 17.95 7.44 -4.91
CA LYS A 111 18.60 7.43 -6.22
C LYS A 111 20.12 7.50 -6.11
N GLU A 112 20.65 8.39 -5.27
CA GLU A 112 22.09 8.52 -5.01
C GLU A 112 22.69 7.26 -4.38
N ALA A 113 21.92 6.55 -3.56
CA ALA A 113 22.28 5.24 -3.01
C ALA A 113 22.17 4.08 -4.03
N GLY A 114 21.71 4.34 -5.26
CA GLY A 114 21.54 3.33 -6.30
C GLY A 114 20.38 2.36 -6.06
N LYS A 115 19.42 2.73 -5.19
CA LYS A 115 18.29 1.88 -4.81
C LYS A 115 17.02 2.14 -5.65
N LEU A 116 16.99 3.21 -6.45
CA LEU A 116 15.94 3.45 -7.44
C LEU A 116 16.17 2.54 -8.66
N ARG A 117 15.26 1.59 -8.88
CA ARG A 117 15.38 0.55 -9.90
C ARG A 117 14.61 0.92 -11.17
N LEU A 118 15.12 0.49 -12.32
CA LEU A 118 14.41 0.55 -13.59
C LEU A 118 13.95 -0.86 -13.95
N GLU A 119 12.65 -1.09 -13.81
CA GLU A 119 12.05 -2.40 -13.93
C GLU A 119 11.30 -2.58 -15.25
N GLY A 120 11.44 -3.78 -15.82
CA GLY A 120 10.88 -4.16 -17.12
C GLY A 120 9.49 -4.79 -17.03
N LYS A 121 9.02 -5.29 -18.17
CA LYS A 121 7.67 -5.90 -18.31
C LYS A 121 7.46 -7.15 -17.45
N ASP A 122 8.53 -7.85 -17.09
CA ASP A 122 8.49 -9.07 -16.30
C ASP A 122 8.62 -8.84 -14.80
N TYR A 123 8.85 -7.60 -14.37
CA TYR A 123 8.88 -7.26 -12.96
C TYR A 123 7.53 -7.56 -12.31
N VAL A 124 7.58 -8.33 -11.24
CA VAL A 124 6.43 -8.61 -10.38
C VAL A 124 6.45 -7.57 -9.29
N MET A 125 5.37 -6.79 -9.19
CA MET A 125 5.23 -5.75 -8.17
C MET A 125 5.39 -6.34 -6.78
N GLN A 126 5.99 -5.57 -5.88
CA GLN A 126 6.10 -5.87 -4.45
C GLN A 126 5.18 -4.96 -3.64
N ASP A 127 4.65 -5.49 -2.54
CA ASP A 127 3.82 -4.69 -1.63
C ASP A 127 4.64 -3.50 -1.10
N GLY A 128 4.06 -2.31 -1.13
CA GLY A 128 4.74 -1.08 -0.72
C GLY A 128 5.60 -0.41 -1.80
N ASP A 129 5.72 -0.97 -3.01
CA ASP A 129 6.47 -0.33 -4.10
C ASP A 129 5.95 1.09 -4.35
N ILE A 130 6.86 2.05 -4.43
CA ILE A 130 6.61 3.42 -4.88
C ILE A 130 7.09 3.52 -6.32
N VAL A 131 6.18 3.86 -7.22
CA VAL A 131 6.39 3.72 -8.67
C VAL A 131 6.01 4.95 -9.48
N GLU A 132 6.87 5.26 -10.43
CA GLU A 132 6.56 6.08 -11.59
C GLU A 132 6.60 5.22 -12.88
N PHE A 133 5.46 5.11 -13.55
CA PHE A 133 5.37 4.36 -14.81
C PHE A 133 5.73 5.25 -16.00
N ARG A 134 6.65 4.78 -16.85
CA ARG A 134 6.96 5.39 -18.15
C ARG A 134 6.20 4.66 -19.24
N PHE A 135 5.44 5.38 -20.05
CA PHE A 135 4.66 4.85 -21.15
C PHE A 135 4.71 5.77 -22.37
N ASN A 136 4.47 5.20 -23.56
CA ASN A 136 4.25 5.97 -24.77
C ASN A 136 2.74 6.06 -25.06
N VAL A 137 2.27 7.25 -25.41
CA VAL A 137 0.89 7.51 -25.83
C VAL A 137 0.82 7.51 -27.36
#